data_AF-A0A842LMM1-F1
#
_entry.id   AF-A0A842LMM1-F1
#
_cell.length_a   1.000
_cell.length_b   1.000
_cell.length_c   1.000
_cell.angle_alpha   90.00
_cell.angle_beta   90.00
_cell.angle_gamma   90.00
#
_symmetry.space_group_name_H-M   'P 1'
#
loop_
_entity.id
_entity.type
_entity.pdbx_description
1 polymer ?
#
loop_
_entity_poly.entity_id
_entity_poly.type
_entity_poly.pdbx_seq_one_letter_code
_entity_poly.pdbx_strand_id
1 'polypeptide(L)'
;MEEFMHYWMFHWGTFLGFGMLIWYIPWLIVAYLVYQDAEKRGMNGLLWFILVIIPMLGILFLVIYIVLRESKPAREKTPLEILKERYARGEISEEEYRRMKEELGS
;
A
#
# COMPACT_ATOMS: atom_id res chain seq x y z
N MET A 1 24.76 17.57 3.60
CA MET A 1 23.78 16.60 3.05
C MET A 1 23.28 15.63 4.12
N GLU A 2 24.16 15.14 5.01
CA GLU A 2 23.76 14.17 6.05
C GLU A 2 22.80 14.74 7.10
N GLU A 3 23.00 15.98 7.57
CA GLU A 3 22.05 16.62 8.51
C GLU A 3 20.66 16.88 7.90
N PHE A 4 20.62 17.24 6.61
CA PHE A 4 19.35 17.39 5.87
C PHE A 4 18.64 16.03 5.83
N MET A 5 19.32 14.98 5.38
CA MET A 5 18.79 13.61 5.37
C MET A 5 18.33 13.15 6.75
N HIS A 6 19.04 13.49 7.83
CA HIS A 6 18.65 13.16 9.20
C HIS A 6 17.39 13.92 9.65
N TYR A 7 17.25 15.19 9.30
CA TYR A 7 16.05 15.98 9.59
C TYR A 7 14.82 15.40 8.86
N TRP A 8 14.99 15.06 7.58
CA TRP A 8 13.94 14.41 6.80
C TRP A 8 13.63 13.01 7.34
N MET A 9 14.63 12.16 7.59
CA MET A 9 14.41 10.81 8.15
C MET A 9 13.81 10.83 9.55
N PHE A 10 14.14 11.80 10.41
CA PHE A 10 13.56 11.95 11.75
C PHE A 10 12.11 12.43 11.70
N HIS A 11 11.79 13.36 10.79
CA HIS A 11 10.41 13.73 10.54
C HIS A 11 9.64 12.51 10.01
N TRP A 12 10.16 11.80 9.01
CA TRP A 12 9.61 10.53 8.50
C TRP A 12 9.49 9.41 9.55
N GLY A 13 10.40 9.31 10.52
CA GLY A 13 10.36 8.31 11.59
C GLY A 13 9.40 8.66 12.74
N THR A 14 9.23 9.94 13.06
CA THR A 14 8.22 10.40 14.05
C THR A 14 6.79 10.30 13.50
N PHE A 15 6.61 10.28 12.18
CA PHE A 15 5.35 9.93 11.52
C PHE A 15 4.94 8.46 11.71
N LEU A 16 5.76 7.55 12.23
CA LEU A 16 5.35 6.17 12.49
C LEU A 16 4.85 5.93 13.95
N GLY A 17 4.87 6.96 14.81
CA GLY A 17 4.46 6.87 16.23
C GLY A 17 3.36 7.84 16.67
N PHE A 18 3.18 8.00 18.00
CA PHE A 18 2.18 8.86 18.66
C PHE A 18 2.19 10.34 18.21
N GLY A 19 3.25 10.80 17.54
CA GLY A 19 3.36 12.14 16.95
C GLY A 19 2.40 12.41 15.77
N MET A 20 1.82 11.36 15.17
CA MET A 20 0.85 11.53 14.06
C MET A 20 -0.40 12.32 14.47
N LEU A 21 -0.91 12.13 15.69
CA LEU A 21 -2.17 12.78 16.10
C LEU A 21 -2.06 14.30 16.16
N ILE A 22 -0.91 14.82 16.59
CA ILE A 22 -0.64 16.26 16.65
C ILE A 22 -0.64 16.85 15.23
N TRP A 23 -0.15 16.10 14.24
CA TRP A 23 -0.12 16.53 12.85
C TRP A 23 -1.52 16.65 12.21
N TYR A 24 -2.51 15.90 12.70
CA TYR A 24 -3.89 16.00 12.23
C TYR A 24 -4.67 17.19 12.81
N ILE A 25 -4.22 17.76 13.92
CA ILE A 25 -4.91 18.90 14.58
C ILE A 25 -5.00 20.12 13.64
N PRO A 26 -3.91 20.59 12.99
CA PRO A 26 -3.99 21.67 12.01
C PRO A 26 -4.99 21.40 10.87
N TRP A 27 -5.06 20.15 10.40
CA TRP A 27 -6.00 19.75 9.34
C TRP A 27 -7.46 19.81 9.81
N LEU A 28 -7.75 19.38 11.03
CA LEU A 28 -9.09 19.50 11.63
C LEU A 28 -9.49 20.97 11.81
N ILE A 29 -8.54 21.82 12.22
CA ILE A 29 -8.76 23.26 12.30
C ILE A 29 -9.09 23.84 10.91
N VAL A 30 -8.31 23.49 9.89
CA VAL A 30 -8.57 23.93 8.51
C VAL A 30 -9.95 23.46 8.02
N ALA A 31 -10.31 22.19 8.23
CA ALA A 31 -11.62 21.66 7.86
C ALA A 31 -12.76 22.42 8.56
N TYR A 32 -12.61 22.72 9.85
CA TYR A 32 -13.58 23.52 10.61
C TYR A 32 -13.67 24.97 10.09
N LEU A 33 -12.54 25.59 9.75
CA LEU A 33 -12.52 26.95 9.18
C LEU A 33 -13.21 26.98 7.82
N VAL A 34 -12.98 25.98 6.96
CA VAL A 34 -13.63 25.86 5.66
C VAL A 34 -15.14 25.63 5.81
N TYR A 35 -15.56 24.80 6.77
CA TYR A 35 -16.97 24.63 7.10
C TYR A 35 -17.64 25.97 7.46
N GLN A 36 -17.02 26.72 8.37
CA GLN A 36 -17.52 28.03 8.80
C GLN A 36 -17.54 29.06 7.66
N ASP A 37 -16.51 29.09 6.82
CA ASP A 37 -16.44 29.99 5.66
C ASP A 37 -17.53 29.66 4.61
N ALA A 38 -17.78 28.37 4.36
CA ALA A 38 -18.81 27.94 3.44
C ALA A 38 -20.23 28.32 3.90
N GLU A 39 -20.57 28.10 5.18
CA GLU A 39 -21.86 28.52 5.75
C GLU A 39 -22.04 30.04 5.69
N LYS A 40 -20.98 30.82 6.00
CA LYS A 40 -21.01 32.30 5.88
C LYS A 40 -21.28 32.78 4.46
N ARG A 41 -20.89 32.00 3.46
CA ARG A 41 -21.14 32.29 2.04
C ARG A 41 -22.49 31.76 1.56
N GLY A 42 -23.32 31.19 2.44
CA GLY A 42 -24.60 30.58 2.09
C GLY A 42 -24.47 29.28 1.28
N MET A 43 -23.28 28.65 1.30
CA MET A 43 -23.05 27.33 0.69
C MET A 43 -23.27 26.22 1.72
N ASN A 44 -23.41 24.98 1.26
CA ASN A 44 -23.50 23.82 2.15
C ASN A 44 -22.14 23.55 2.81
N GLY A 45 -21.97 23.94 4.07
CA GLY A 45 -20.70 23.79 4.79
C GLY A 45 -20.29 22.34 5.00
N LEU A 46 -21.25 21.44 5.19
CA LEU A 46 -20.98 20.01 5.36
C LEU A 46 -20.34 19.39 4.11
N LEU A 47 -20.79 19.79 2.91
CA LEU A 47 -20.18 19.36 1.66
C LEU A 47 -18.71 19.77 1.59
N TRP A 48 -18.41 21.04 1.90
CA TRP A 48 -17.05 21.56 1.86
C TRP A 48 -16.15 20.96 2.94
N PHE A 49 -16.69 20.70 4.14
CA PHE A 49 -15.98 19.98 5.19
C PHE A 49 -15.56 18.57 4.74
N ILE A 50 -16.50 17.81 4.16
CA ILE A 50 -16.23 16.46 3.66
C ILE A 50 -15.16 16.49 2.55
N LEU A 51 -15.23 17.45 1.63
CA LEU A 51 -14.26 17.60 0.54
C LEU A 51 -12.83 17.82 1.05
N VAL A 52 -12.66 18.54 2.17
CA VAL A 52 -11.35 18.73 2.82
C VAL A 52 -10.87 17.47 3.55
N ILE A 53 -11.78 16.69 4.13
CA ILE A 53 -11.43 15.49 4.92
C ILE A 53 -11.19 14.25 4.04
N ILE A 54 -11.83 14.13 2.88
CA ILE A 54 -11.72 12.95 1.99
C ILE A 54 -10.25 12.60 1.65
N PRO A 55 -9.37 13.55 1.25
CA PRO A 55 -7.98 13.23 0.96
C PRO A 55 -7.24 12.61 2.15
N MET A 56 -7.55 13.04 3.37
CA MET A 56 -6.98 12.51 4.61
C MET A 56 -7.39 11.05 4.82
N LEU A 57 -8.66 10.74 4.63
CA LEU A 57 -9.17 9.37 4.70
C LEU A 57 -8.57 8.52 3.57
N GLY A 58 -8.44 9.05 2.35
CA GLY A 58 -7.83 8.35 1.22
C GLY A 58 -6.40 7.89 1.49
N ILE A 59 -5.58 8.75 2.09
CA ILE A 59 -4.20 8.39 2.50
C ILE A 59 -4.24 7.32 3.60
N LEU A 60 -5.10 7.48 4.62
CA LEU A 60 -5.24 6.49 5.68
C LEU A 60 -5.62 5.10 5.14
N PHE A 61 -6.63 5.04 4.26
CA PHE A 61 -7.05 3.80 3.60
C PHE A 61 -5.97 3.22 2.70
N LEU A 62 -5.18 4.05 2.01
CA LEU A 62 -4.06 3.59 1.19
C LEU A 62 -2.95 2.97 2.05
N VAL A 63 -2.61 3.60 3.18
CA VAL A 63 -1.64 3.03 4.14
C VAL A 63 -2.16 1.71 4.69
N ILE A 64 -3.41 1.66 5.15
CA ILE A 64 -4.06 0.43 5.62
C ILE A 64 -4.02 -0.64 4.52
N TYR A 65 -4.35 -0.30 3.28
CA TYR A 65 -4.29 -1.21 2.15
C TYR A 65 -2.88 -1.75 1.91
N ILE A 66 -1.85 -0.90 1.99
CA ILE A 66 -0.46 -1.34 1.79
C ILE A 66 0.03 -2.21 2.95
N VAL A 67 -0.41 -1.94 4.19
CA VAL A 67 -0.04 -2.73 5.37
C VAL A 67 -0.78 -4.06 5.39
N LEU A 68 -2.07 -4.06 5.06
CA LEU A 68 -2.93 -5.25 5.05
C LEU A 68 -2.83 -6.04 3.74
N ARG A 69 -2.23 -5.49 2.67
CA ARG A 69 -1.91 -6.33 1.53
C ARG A 69 -0.89 -7.34 2.03
N GLU A 70 -1.34 -8.57 2.19
CA GLU A 70 -0.41 -9.69 2.18
C GLU A 70 0.35 -9.55 0.86
N SER A 71 1.66 -9.31 0.93
CA SER A 71 2.53 -9.70 -0.15
C SER A 71 2.31 -11.19 -0.28
N LYS A 72 1.41 -11.62 -1.19
CA LYS A 72 1.39 -13.01 -1.60
C LYS A 72 2.85 -13.30 -1.91
N PRO A 73 3.55 -14.14 -1.12
CA PRO A 73 4.89 -14.52 -1.51
C PRO A 73 4.73 -15.01 -2.93
N ALA A 74 5.56 -14.50 -3.86
CA ALA A 74 5.56 -15.02 -5.21
C ALA A 74 5.62 -16.53 -5.04
N ARG A 75 4.49 -17.21 -5.32
CA ARG A 75 4.34 -18.62 -4.98
C ARG A 75 5.51 -19.30 -5.64
N GLU A 76 6.45 -19.82 -4.85
CA GLU A 76 7.54 -20.60 -5.39
C GLU A 76 6.87 -21.73 -6.15
N LYS A 77 7.01 -21.70 -7.47
CA LYS A 77 6.45 -22.74 -8.32
C LYS A 77 7.07 -24.02 -7.84
N THR A 78 6.25 -25.01 -7.53
CA THR A 78 6.79 -26.32 -7.15
C THR A 78 7.67 -26.84 -8.30
N PRO A 79 8.69 -27.67 -8.02
CA PRO A 79 9.52 -28.25 -9.07
C PRO A 79 8.70 -28.89 -10.20
N LEU A 80 7.56 -29.51 -9.86
CA LEU A 80 6.57 -30.05 -10.79
C LEU A 80 5.89 -28.99 -11.67
N GLU A 81 5.50 -27.84 -11.09
CA GLU A 81 4.92 -26.72 -11.84
C GLU A 81 5.93 -26.12 -12.84
N ILE A 82 7.21 -26.01 -12.45
CA ILE A 82 8.30 -25.57 -13.33
C ILE A 82 8.48 -26.56 -14.49
N LEU A 83 8.52 -27.85 -14.21
CA LEU A 83 8.63 -28.91 -15.22
C LEU A 83 7.47 -28.89 -16.22
N LYS A 84 6.25 -28.78 -15.71
CA LYS A 84 5.04 -28.72 -16.54
C LYS A 84 5.06 -27.50 -17.47
N GLU A 85 5.55 -26.36 -16.99
CA GLU A 85 5.69 -25.15 -17.79
C GLU A 85 6.75 -25.31 -18.89
N ARG A 86 7.92 -25.87 -18.57
CA ARG A 86 8.97 -26.15 -19.57
C ARG A 86 8.50 -27.10 -20.67
N TYR A 87 7.75 -28.14 -20.29
CA TYR A 87 7.13 -29.06 -21.25
C TYR A 87 6.09 -28.35 -22.12
N ALA A 88 5.22 -27.52 -21.53
CA ALA A 88 4.22 -26.74 -22.27
C ALA A 88 4.85 -25.71 -23.22
N ARG A 89 6.04 -25.18 -22.89
CA ARG A 89 6.84 -24.31 -23.77
C ARG A 89 7.62 -25.08 -24.85
N GLY A 90 7.65 -26.41 -24.79
CA GLY A 90 8.42 -27.26 -25.72
C GLY A 90 9.93 -27.22 -25.49
N GLU A 91 10.38 -26.78 -24.31
CA GLU A 91 11.81 -26.71 -23.95
C GLU A 91 12.39 -28.08 -23.58
N ILE A 92 11.53 -29.03 -23.20
CA ILE A 92 11.88 -30.40 -22.86
C ILE A 92 10.93 -31.36 -23.56
N SER A 93 11.43 -32.54 -23.89
CA SER A 93 10.63 -33.62 -24.47
C SER A 93 9.72 -34.28 -23.44
N GLU A 94 8.73 -35.04 -23.91
CA GLU A 94 7.83 -35.81 -23.03
C GLU A 94 8.59 -36.85 -22.20
N GLU A 95 9.62 -37.48 -22.78
CA GLU A 95 10.47 -38.46 -22.12
C GLU A 95 11.24 -37.83 -20.94
N GLU A 96 11.84 -36.66 -21.17
CA GLU A 96 12.56 -35.90 -20.15
C GLU A 96 11.62 -35.43 -19.03
N TYR A 97 10.43 -34.93 -19.38
CA TYR A 97 9.41 -34.55 -18.40
C TYR A 97 8.99 -35.74 -17.53
N ARG A 98 8.77 -36.92 -18.13
CA ARG A 98 8.31 -38.11 -17.40
C ARG A 98 9.36 -38.62 -16.41
N ARG A 99 10.63 -38.68 -16.83
CA ARG A 99 11.76 -39.08 -15.96
C ARG A 99 11.90 -38.16 -14.75
N MET A 100 11.95 -36.85 -14.98
CA MET A 100 12.11 -35.87 -13.89
C MET A 100 10.88 -35.80 -12.98
N LYS A 101 9.68 -36.06 -13.51
CA LYS A 101 8.45 -36.14 -12.71
C LYS A 101 8.47 -37.33 -11.75
N GLU A 102 8.98 -38.48 -12.20
CA GLU A 102 9.14 -39.67 -11.35
C GLU A 102 10.16 -39.43 -10.23
N GLU A 103 11.31 -38.81 -10.55
CA GLU A 103 12.34 -38.43 -9.57
C GLU A 103 11.87 -37.42 -8.51
N LEU A 104 10.96 -36.51 -8.87
CA LEU A 104 10.40 -35.52 -7.94
C LEU A 104 9.17 -36.02 -7.15
N GLY A 105 8.60 -37.16 -7.56
CA GLY A 105 7.46 -37.80 -6.91
C GLY A 105 7.86 -38.91 -5.91
N SER A 106 9.15 -39.28 -5.86
CA SER A 106 9.75 -40.22 -4.91
C SER A 106 10.29 -39.52 -3.67
#